data_AF-A0AAD6YNM4-F1
#
_entry.id   AF-A0AAD6YNM4-F1
#
_cell.length_a   1.000
_cell.length_b   1.000
_cell.length_c   1.000
_cell.angle_alpha   90.00
_cell.angle_beta   90.00
_cell.angle_gamma   90.00
#
_symmetry.space_group_name_H-M   'P 1'
#
loop_
_entity.id
_entity.type
_entity.pdbx_description
1 polymer ?
#
loop_
_entity_poly.entity_id
_entity_poly.type
_entity_poly.pdbx_seq_one_letter_code
_entity_poly.pdbx_strand_id
1 'polypeptide(L)'
;MFGYHKMLTISPQLANPGFPDVEHNTKVRFKFFNESLVEVPDAEHTLGTEECAQNLVFNVSNNKRKTKEQEEPPKPQKISKPEVDEARLNPASSFALPSWDSVNYSCAYDAMISVFLVIFNSLPATHVQYLITNSLTAILHKLFATMDRNSVPSFNIVRDVMRNYLSQADVNLPCWGPNLSAFDRIISLLVNVGRVNLYQSESCQKCNKTRSASLRSSSLGSILTDSLWNTYATAYGFSNYGAATLTTQQWTNALEYAIFYRSRKTEDIMLDATNACQCPENSTVTRIKYLSGSEPALIFMDIPGEMDDSVLRIESAIFSNLADATYTLCAIIYLGGAHYTSHICKGAQWYKHDGQQHDGKAVMIGNDTAITSRDEMGRKACGLFYSYSA
;
A
#
# COMPACT_ATOMS: atom_id res chain seq x y z
N MET A 1 5.77 -31.22 -38.78
CA MET A 1 4.75 -30.29 -38.28
C MET A 1 4.19 -30.86 -36.99
N PHE A 2 4.89 -30.68 -35.86
CA PHE A 2 4.40 -30.88 -34.49
C PHE A 2 5.35 -30.09 -33.58
N GLY A 3 4.82 -29.05 -32.92
CA GLY A 3 5.57 -28.14 -32.06
C GLY A 3 5.49 -28.57 -30.60
N TYR A 4 6.65 -28.65 -29.95
CA TYR A 4 6.81 -28.92 -28.53
C TYR A 4 6.49 -27.68 -27.69
N HIS A 5 5.60 -27.82 -26.70
CA HIS A 5 5.47 -26.88 -25.59
C HIS A 5 6.60 -27.11 -24.59
N LYS A 6 7.40 -26.06 -24.32
CA LYS A 6 8.45 -26.07 -23.30
C LYS A 6 7.85 -25.48 -22.01
N MET A 7 7.61 -26.31 -21.00
CA MET A 7 7.31 -25.85 -19.64
C MET A 7 8.58 -25.25 -19.04
N LEU A 8 8.47 -24.05 -18.47
CA LEU A 8 9.50 -23.41 -17.66
C LEU A 8 9.44 -24.00 -16.26
N THR A 9 10.43 -24.82 -15.90
CA THR A 9 10.65 -25.29 -14.54
C THR A 9 11.46 -24.22 -13.79
N ILE A 10 10.88 -23.62 -12.74
CA ILE A 10 11.60 -22.74 -11.82
C ILE A 10 12.24 -23.64 -10.76
N SER A 11 13.57 -23.57 -10.62
CA SER A 11 14.35 -24.35 -9.65
C SER A 11 14.31 -23.66 -8.27
N PRO A 12 13.98 -24.37 -7.18
CA PRO A 12 14.06 -23.79 -5.84
C PRO A 12 15.44 -24.06 -5.24
N GLN A 13 16.30 -23.06 -5.26
CA GLN A 13 17.43 -23.00 -4.32
C GLN A 13 17.58 -21.58 -3.83
N LEU A 14 17.29 -21.38 -2.54
CA LEU A 14 18.08 -20.59 -1.60
C LEU A 14 17.46 -20.82 -0.20
N ALA A 15 18.09 -21.69 0.57
CA ALA A 15 17.87 -21.76 2.01
C ALA A 15 18.42 -20.46 2.63
N ASN A 16 17.55 -19.67 3.25
CA ASN A 16 17.94 -18.44 3.95
C ASN A 16 18.07 -18.75 5.45
N PRO A 17 19.18 -18.37 6.11
CA PRO A 17 19.37 -18.65 7.53
C PRO A 17 18.46 -17.73 8.36
N GLY A 18 17.91 -18.30 9.43
CA GLY A 18 16.88 -17.74 10.33
C GLY A 18 16.79 -16.22 10.43
N PHE A 19 15.62 -15.70 10.03
CA PHE A 19 15.10 -14.42 10.49
C PHE A 19 14.23 -14.66 11.74
N PRO A 20 14.23 -13.73 12.71
CA PRO A 20 13.36 -13.83 13.89
C PRO A 20 11.87 -13.70 13.50
N ASP A 21 11.01 -14.36 14.27
CA ASP A 21 9.57 -14.52 14.04
C ASP A 21 8.85 -13.23 13.59
N VAL A 22 8.19 -13.33 12.44
CA VAL A 22 7.49 -12.25 11.72
C VAL A 22 6.30 -11.70 12.53
N GLU A 23 5.82 -12.44 13.53
CA GLU A 23 4.82 -11.96 14.49
C GLU A 23 5.24 -10.67 15.24
N HIS A 24 6.55 -10.37 15.31
CA HIS A 24 7.04 -9.20 16.02
C HIS A 24 6.87 -7.87 15.27
N ASN A 25 6.98 -7.81 13.94
CA ASN A 25 7.17 -6.50 13.28
C ASN A 25 5.92 -5.60 13.28
N THR A 26 4.73 -6.14 13.07
CA THR A 26 3.48 -5.35 13.17
C THR A 26 3.17 -5.00 14.62
N LYS A 27 3.40 -5.93 15.56
CA LYS A 27 3.15 -5.73 17.00
C LYS A 27 4.09 -4.68 17.61
N VAL A 28 5.37 -4.71 17.25
CA VAL A 28 6.43 -3.80 17.71
C VAL A 28 6.26 -2.41 17.10
N ARG A 29 5.95 -2.31 15.80
CA ARG A 29 5.88 -1.03 15.09
C ARG A 29 4.73 -0.13 15.53
N PHE A 30 3.60 -0.71 15.93
CA PHE A 30 2.41 0.05 16.34
C PHE A 30 2.12 -0.01 17.85
N LYS A 31 3.05 -0.53 18.66
CA LYS A 31 3.00 -0.53 20.14
C LYS A 31 1.68 -1.13 20.69
N PHE A 32 1.35 -2.37 20.33
CA PHE A 32 0.19 -3.06 20.93
C PHE A 32 0.52 -3.47 22.39
N PHE A 33 -0.10 -2.81 23.37
CA PHE A 33 0.30 -2.85 24.79
C PHE A 33 -0.33 -3.96 25.66
N ASN A 34 -1.11 -4.90 25.13
CA ASN A 34 -1.70 -5.97 25.94
C ASN A 34 -1.13 -7.34 25.58
N GLU A 35 -0.31 -7.88 26.48
CA GLU A 35 0.41 -9.17 26.41
C GLU A 35 -0.49 -10.42 26.56
N SER A 36 -1.82 -10.30 26.40
CA SER A 36 -2.69 -11.48 26.43
C SER A 36 -2.59 -12.21 25.10
N LEU A 37 -1.62 -13.12 25.00
CA LEU A 37 -1.56 -14.13 23.94
C LEU A 37 -2.82 -14.98 24.03
N VAL A 38 -3.69 -14.89 23.03
CA VAL A 38 -4.71 -15.91 22.79
C VAL A 38 -3.99 -17.01 22.02
N GLU A 39 -3.90 -18.22 22.59
CA GLU A 39 -3.50 -19.39 21.81
C GLU A 39 -4.52 -19.58 20.69
N VAL A 40 -4.06 -19.54 19.43
CA VAL A 40 -4.94 -19.75 18.28
C VAL A 40 -4.47 -20.99 17.51
N PRO A 41 -5.37 -21.93 17.18
CA PRO A 41 -5.03 -23.10 16.38
C PRO A 41 -4.48 -22.72 15.00
N ASP A 42 -3.40 -23.39 14.60
CA ASP A 42 -2.82 -23.27 13.27
C ASP A 42 -3.70 -23.98 12.22
N ALA A 43 -4.57 -23.20 11.57
CA ALA A 43 -5.45 -23.70 10.52
C ALA A 43 -4.68 -24.18 9.27
N GLU A 44 -3.49 -23.63 9.01
CA GLU A 44 -2.67 -24.00 7.83
C GLU A 44 -2.08 -25.40 8.01
N HIS A 45 -1.71 -25.77 9.24
CA HIS A 45 -1.24 -27.12 9.57
C HIS A 45 -2.35 -28.19 9.46
N THR A 46 -3.62 -27.78 9.51
CA THR A 46 -4.78 -28.67 9.48
C THR A 46 -5.31 -28.93 8.06
N LEU A 47 -5.11 -27.98 7.13
CA LEU A 47 -5.70 -28.03 5.79
C LEU A 47 -4.81 -28.65 4.70
N GLY A 48 -3.52 -28.92 4.97
CA GLY A 48 -2.62 -29.57 4.00
C GLY A 48 -2.28 -28.69 2.80
N THR A 49 -0.98 -28.46 2.57
CA THR A 49 -0.47 -27.58 1.50
C THR A 49 -0.82 -28.03 0.07
N GLU A 50 -1.27 -29.27 -0.14
CA GLU A 50 -1.60 -29.82 -1.46
C GLU A 50 -3.00 -29.46 -1.98
N GLU A 51 -3.97 -29.17 -1.10
CA GLU A 51 -5.37 -28.87 -1.51
C GLU A 51 -5.53 -27.45 -2.08
N CYS A 52 -4.59 -26.55 -1.78
CA CYS A 52 -4.66 -25.14 -2.19
C CYS A 52 -4.25 -24.91 -3.65
N ALA A 53 -3.45 -25.79 -4.25
CA ALA A 53 -2.89 -25.61 -5.59
C ALA A 53 -3.77 -26.19 -6.73
N GLN A 54 -4.67 -27.12 -6.45
CA GLN A 54 -5.35 -27.92 -7.49
C GLN A 54 -6.76 -27.44 -7.88
N ASN A 55 -7.34 -26.44 -7.21
CA ASN A 55 -8.72 -26.00 -7.45
C ASN A 55 -8.89 -24.82 -8.43
N LEU A 56 -7.86 -24.45 -9.19
CA LEU A 56 -7.95 -23.43 -10.26
C LEU A 56 -8.40 -24.04 -11.60
N VAL A 57 -9.56 -24.70 -11.59
CA VAL A 57 -10.37 -24.92 -12.79
C VAL A 57 -11.77 -24.40 -12.48
N PHE A 58 -12.16 -23.30 -13.12
CA PHE A 58 -13.48 -22.70 -12.95
C PHE A 58 -14.58 -23.70 -13.33
N ASN A 59 -15.13 -24.38 -12.33
CA ASN A 59 -16.38 -25.12 -12.43
C ASN A 59 -17.33 -24.61 -11.34
N VAL A 60 -18.12 -23.60 -11.71
CA VAL A 60 -19.23 -23.11 -10.88
C VAL A 60 -20.34 -24.15 -10.96
N SER A 61 -20.39 -25.06 -9.99
CA SER A 61 -21.56 -25.90 -9.76
C SER A 61 -22.25 -25.48 -8.46
N ASN A 62 -23.53 -25.09 -8.61
CA ASN A 62 -24.41 -24.68 -7.54
C ASN A 62 -24.65 -25.85 -6.57
N ASN A 63 -24.27 -25.69 -5.30
CA ASN A 63 -24.72 -26.59 -4.24
C ASN A 63 -25.46 -25.83 -3.14
N LYS A 64 -26.77 -26.12 -3.03
CA LYS A 64 -27.61 -25.77 -1.88
C LYS A 64 -27.21 -26.64 -0.70
N ARG A 65 -26.76 -26.03 0.40
CA ARG A 65 -26.59 -26.73 1.69
C ARG A 65 -27.69 -26.29 2.66
N LYS A 66 -28.39 -27.28 3.23
CA LYS A 66 -29.31 -27.13 4.37
C LYS A 66 -28.47 -27.15 5.65
N THR A 67 -28.68 -26.18 6.54
CA THR A 67 -28.09 -26.14 7.88
C THR A 67 -29.12 -26.61 8.90
N LYS A 68 -28.68 -27.46 9.84
CA LYS A 68 -29.43 -27.96 11.00
C LYS A 68 -29.25 -27.00 12.18
N GLU A 69 -30.34 -26.76 12.92
CA GLU A 69 -30.41 -26.09 14.22
C GLU A 69 -29.58 -26.82 15.28
N GLN A 70 -28.85 -26.04 16.09
CA GLN A 70 -28.37 -26.42 17.42
C GLN A 70 -28.55 -25.23 18.38
N GLU A 71 -28.96 -25.56 19.61
CA GLU A 71 -29.45 -24.70 20.69
C GLU A 71 -28.37 -23.81 21.34
N GLU A 72 -28.78 -22.62 21.78
CA GLU A 72 -27.94 -21.60 22.45
C GLU A 72 -27.79 -21.84 23.97
N PRO A 73 -26.62 -21.51 24.57
CA PRO A 73 -26.46 -21.26 26.01
C PRO A 73 -26.65 -19.77 26.39
N PRO A 74 -26.82 -19.45 27.70
CA PRO A 74 -27.47 -18.21 28.15
C PRO A 74 -26.58 -16.95 28.11
N LYS A 75 -27.24 -15.81 27.85
CA LYS A 75 -26.66 -14.47 27.60
C LYS A 75 -26.10 -13.78 28.87
N PRO A 76 -24.93 -13.12 28.78
CA PRO A 76 -24.51 -12.10 29.73
C PRO A 76 -25.13 -10.71 29.42
N GLN A 77 -25.36 -9.92 30.46
CA GLN A 77 -26.05 -8.62 30.43
C GLN A 77 -25.26 -7.55 29.65
N LYS A 78 -25.98 -6.82 28.79
CA LYS A 78 -25.47 -5.74 27.93
C LYS A 78 -25.20 -4.45 28.71
N ILE A 79 -23.99 -3.93 28.61
CA ILE A 79 -23.69 -2.50 28.79
C ILE A 79 -24.19 -1.76 27.54
N SER A 80 -25.04 -0.75 27.73
CA SER A 80 -25.62 0.05 26.65
C SER A 80 -24.55 0.91 25.97
N LYS A 81 -24.20 0.55 24.72
CA LYS A 81 -23.44 1.42 23.81
C LYS A 81 -24.29 2.64 23.43
N PRO A 82 -23.69 3.83 23.26
CA PRO A 82 -24.39 4.99 22.71
C PRO A 82 -24.89 4.67 21.30
N GLU A 83 -26.19 4.90 21.09
CA GLU A 83 -26.89 4.74 19.83
C GLU A 83 -26.44 5.86 18.89
N VAL A 84 -25.47 5.55 18.02
CA VAL A 84 -25.11 6.43 16.90
C VAL A 84 -26.23 6.26 15.87
N ASP A 85 -26.91 7.36 15.53
CA ASP A 85 -27.92 7.42 14.47
C ASP A 85 -27.35 6.87 13.14
N GLU A 86 -27.53 5.57 12.87
CA GLU A 86 -27.33 4.92 11.55
C GLU A 86 -28.40 5.36 10.52
N ALA A 87 -28.92 6.58 10.68
CA ALA A 87 -30.01 7.12 9.91
C ALA A 87 -29.62 7.27 8.43
N ARG A 88 -30.10 6.33 7.62
CA ARG A 88 -30.29 6.40 6.16
C ARG A 88 -29.01 6.46 5.32
N LEU A 89 -28.18 5.42 5.42
CA LEU A 89 -27.30 5.06 4.30
C LEU A 89 -28.18 4.67 3.10
N ASN A 90 -28.07 5.42 2.01
CA ASN A 90 -28.80 5.13 0.78
C ASN A 90 -28.20 3.86 0.15
N PRO A 91 -28.90 2.71 0.07
CA PRO A 91 -28.32 1.46 -0.42
C PRO A 91 -27.80 1.55 -1.86
N ALA A 92 -28.29 2.54 -2.63
CA ALA A 92 -27.81 2.85 -3.98
C ALA A 92 -26.35 3.33 -4.06
N SER A 93 -25.71 3.67 -2.93
CA SER A 93 -24.34 4.19 -2.87
C SER A 93 -23.35 3.19 -2.26
N SER A 94 -23.64 1.88 -2.31
CA SER A 94 -22.71 0.84 -1.86
C SER A 94 -22.27 -0.04 -3.02
N PHE A 95 -21.07 -0.61 -2.94
CA PHE A 95 -20.60 -1.60 -3.90
C PHE A 95 -19.87 -2.74 -3.21
N ALA A 96 -19.90 -3.92 -3.83
CA ALA A 96 -19.28 -5.12 -3.28
C ALA A 96 -17.75 -4.98 -3.25
N LEU A 97 -17.16 -5.46 -2.15
CA LEU A 97 -15.73 -5.63 -1.94
C LEU A 97 -15.52 -6.95 -1.17
N PRO A 98 -14.27 -7.41 -0.95
CA PRO A 98 -14.03 -8.62 -0.17
C PRO A 98 -14.58 -8.51 1.25
N SER A 99 -14.97 -9.65 1.82
CA SER A 99 -15.47 -9.78 3.19
C SER A 99 -14.69 -10.86 3.93
N TRP A 100 -14.50 -10.70 5.23
CA TRP A 100 -13.81 -11.69 6.06
C TRP A 100 -14.47 -11.88 7.42
N ASP A 101 -14.16 -13.00 8.07
CA ASP A 101 -14.74 -13.41 9.34
C ASP A 101 -13.67 -13.65 10.41
N SER A 102 -14.07 -13.92 11.64
CA SER A 102 -13.12 -14.12 12.73
C SER A 102 -12.21 -15.36 12.58
N VAL A 103 -12.43 -16.19 11.57
CA VAL A 103 -11.65 -17.43 11.32
C VAL A 103 -10.58 -17.19 10.27
N ASN A 104 -10.85 -16.35 9.27
CA ASN A 104 -9.98 -16.10 8.13
C ASN A 104 -9.55 -14.63 8.07
N TYR A 105 -8.53 -14.26 8.84
CA TYR A 105 -8.08 -12.87 8.90
C TYR A 105 -7.52 -12.40 7.56
N SER A 106 -8.31 -11.56 6.90
CA SER A 106 -8.03 -11.06 5.56
C SER A 106 -7.82 -9.57 5.48
N CYS A 107 -8.01 -8.85 6.59
CA CYS A 107 -8.19 -7.40 6.57
C CYS A 107 -7.12 -6.65 5.76
N ALA A 108 -5.85 -7.05 5.86
CA ALA A 108 -4.77 -6.45 5.06
C ALA A 108 -4.94 -6.68 3.54
N TYR A 109 -5.31 -7.90 3.13
CA TYR A 109 -5.56 -8.26 1.72
C TYR A 109 -6.83 -7.59 1.19
N ASP A 110 -7.88 -7.54 2.00
CA ASP A 110 -9.18 -6.95 1.67
C ASP A 110 -9.05 -5.45 1.42
N ALA A 111 -8.40 -4.76 2.37
CA ALA A 111 -8.04 -3.37 2.25
C ALA A 111 -7.22 -3.13 0.97
N MET A 112 -6.21 -3.96 0.73
CA MET A 112 -5.39 -3.88 -0.48
C MET A 112 -6.15 -4.03 -1.80
N ILE A 113 -7.03 -5.01 -1.87
CA ILE A 113 -7.83 -5.29 -3.07
C ILE A 113 -8.82 -4.15 -3.33
N SER A 114 -9.41 -3.59 -2.29
CA SER A 114 -10.29 -2.42 -2.41
C SER A 114 -9.56 -1.23 -3.05
N VAL A 115 -8.32 -0.98 -2.63
CA VAL A 115 -7.48 0.11 -3.15
C VAL A 115 -7.15 -0.12 -4.63
N PHE A 116 -6.63 -1.29 -4.97
CA PHE A 116 -6.24 -1.59 -6.35
C PHE A 116 -7.43 -1.63 -7.31
N LEU A 117 -8.61 -2.07 -6.85
CA LEU A 117 -9.82 -2.01 -7.65
C LEU A 117 -10.13 -0.58 -8.09
N VAL A 118 -10.08 0.37 -7.15
CA VAL A 118 -10.37 1.77 -7.43
C VAL A 118 -9.29 2.37 -8.33
N ILE A 119 -8.02 2.08 -8.06
CA ILE A 119 -6.89 2.55 -8.87
C ILE A 119 -7.02 2.08 -10.33
N PHE A 120 -7.25 0.79 -10.59
CA PHE A 120 -7.36 0.28 -11.95
C PHE A 120 -8.58 0.81 -12.71
N ASN A 121 -9.65 1.18 -12.00
CA ASN A 121 -10.84 1.78 -12.62
C ASN A 121 -10.72 3.29 -12.85
N SER A 122 -9.80 3.97 -12.17
CA SER A 122 -9.70 5.43 -12.20
C SER A 122 -8.49 5.94 -13.00
N LEU A 123 -7.46 5.11 -13.17
CA LEU A 123 -6.26 5.49 -13.90
C LEU A 123 -6.45 5.47 -15.43
N PRO A 124 -5.76 6.38 -16.15
CA PRO A 124 -5.62 6.27 -17.61
C PRO A 124 -5.00 4.94 -18.04
N ALA A 125 -5.37 4.44 -19.22
CA ALA A 125 -4.90 3.15 -19.73
C ALA A 125 -3.36 3.06 -19.81
N THR A 126 -2.67 4.15 -20.13
CA THR A 126 -1.19 4.23 -20.13
C THR A 126 -0.59 3.97 -18.74
N HIS A 127 -1.25 4.45 -17.69
CA HIS A 127 -0.83 4.26 -16.29
C HIS A 127 -1.16 2.87 -15.78
N VAL A 128 -2.32 2.31 -16.17
CA VAL A 128 -2.62 0.89 -15.92
C VAL A 128 -1.56 0.00 -16.58
N GLN A 129 -1.16 0.31 -17.82
CA GLN A 129 -0.14 -0.44 -18.55
C GLN A 129 1.22 -0.41 -17.84
N TYR A 130 1.58 0.71 -17.21
CA TYR A 130 2.76 0.81 -16.36
C TYR A 130 2.65 -0.09 -15.14
N LEU A 131 1.53 -0.02 -14.40
CA LEU A 131 1.31 -0.83 -13.19
C LEU A 131 1.40 -2.33 -13.46
N ILE A 132 0.86 -2.82 -14.58
CA ILE A 132 0.85 -4.24 -14.93
C ILE A 132 2.17 -4.74 -15.53
N THR A 133 3.24 -3.94 -15.51
CA THR A 133 4.60 -4.45 -15.78
C THR A 133 5.11 -5.34 -14.64
N ASN A 134 4.56 -5.19 -13.43
CA ASN A 134 4.71 -6.15 -12.34
C ASN A 134 3.75 -7.35 -12.56
N SER A 135 4.26 -8.57 -12.38
CA SER A 135 3.49 -9.79 -12.67
C SER A 135 2.29 -9.98 -11.74
N LEU A 136 2.41 -9.61 -10.46
CA LEU A 136 1.33 -9.75 -9.48
C LEU A 136 0.20 -8.76 -9.73
N THR A 137 0.52 -7.51 -10.06
CA THR A 137 -0.48 -6.51 -10.45
C THR A 137 -1.12 -6.85 -11.80
N ALA A 138 -0.38 -7.46 -12.73
CA ALA A 138 -0.95 -7.98 -13.97
C ALA A 138 -1.96 -9.11 -13.73
N ILE A 139 -1.67 -10.02 -12.80
CA ILE A 139 -2.62 -11.06 -12.37
C ILE A 139 -3.86 -10.40 -11.76
N LEU A 140 -3.67 -9.47 -10.83
CA LEU A 140 -4.77 -8.77 -10.17
C LEU A 140 -5.67 -8.02 -11.18
N HIS A 141 -5.07 -7.33 -12.14
CA HIS A 141 -5.80 -6.64 -13.21
C HIS A 141 -6.65 -7.62 -14.05
N LYS A 142 -6.11 -8.80 -14.39
CA LYS A 142 -6.87 -9.84 -15.11
C LYS A 142 -8.04 -10.37 -14.27
N LEU A 143 -7.82 -10.63 -12.99
CA LEU A 143 -8.85 -11.10 -12.08
C LEU A 143 -10.01 -10.09 -11.97
N PHE A 144 -9.70 -8.79 -11.87
CA PHE A 144 -10.71 -7.73 -11.86
C PHE A 144 -11.48 -7.58 -13.18
N ALA A 145 -10.87 -7.95 -14.30
CA ALA A 145 -11.54 -7.92 -15.61
C ALA A 145 -12.57 -9.05 -15.77
N THR A 146 -12.41 -10.17 -15.04
CA THR A 146 -13.28 -11.35 -15.18
C THR A 146 -14.31 -11.51 -14.06
N MET A 147 -14.20 -10.74 -12.98
CA MET A 147 -15.09 -10.88 -11.82
C MET A 147 -16.45 -10.20 -12.01
N ASP A 148 -17.48 -10.72 -11.35
CA ASP A 148 -18.75 -10.02 -11.17
C ASP A 148 -18.62 -8.95 -10.08
N ARG A 149 -18.65 -7.69 -10.49
CA ARG A 149 -18.45 -6.51 -9.61
C ARG A 149 -19.60 -6.28 -8.62
N ASN A 150 -20.73 -6.97 -8.78
CA ASN A 150 -21.86 -6.87 -7.87
C ASN A 150 -21.87 -7.99 -6.82
N SER A 151 -20.90 -8.90 -6.87
CA SER A 151 -20.87 -10.12 -6.07
C SER A 151 -19.69 -10.12 -5.10
N VAL A 152 -19.96 -9.99 -3.80
CA VAL A 152 -18.96 -10.16 -2.72
C VAL A 152 -18.21 -11.51 -2.84
N PRO A 153 -18.89 -12.65 -3.12
CA PRO A 153 -18.19 -13.91 -3.38
C PRO A 153 -17.13 -13.83 -4.48
N SER A 154 -17.36 -13.07 -5.56
CA SER A 154 -16.36 -12.89 -6.62
C SER A 154 -15.13 -12.16 -6.12
N PHE A 155 -15.29 -11.16 -5.25
CA PHE A 155 -14.18 -10.48 -4.60
C PHE A 155 -13.39 -11.38 -3.65
N ASN A 156 -14.07 -12.24 -2.90
CA ASN A 156 -13.42 -13.23 -2.03
C ASN A 156 -12.56 -14.21 -2.85
N ILE A 157 -13.03 -14.63 -4.03
CA ILE A 157 -12.22 -15.46 -4.95
C ILE A 157 -10.96 -14.71 -5.39
N VAL A 158 -11.07 -13.45 -5.82
CA VAL A 158 -9.90 -12.65 -6.21
C VAL A 158 -8.91 -12.53 -5.06
N ARG A 159 -9.41 -12.28 -3.86
CA ARG A 159 -8.59 -12.23 -2.64
C ARG A 159 -7.85 -13.52 -2.37
N ASP A 160 -8.55 -14.63 -2.39
CA ASP A 160 -8.00 -15.94 -2.07
C ASP A 160 -6.95 -16.36 -3.10
N VAL A 161 -7.18 -16.07 -4.38
CA VAL A 161 -6.17 -16.27 -5.43
C VAL A 161 -4.94 -15.39 -5.19
N MET A 162 -5.13 -14.12 -4.85
CA MET A 162 -4.01 -13.21 -4.58
C MET A 162 -3.20 -13.61 -3.36
N ARG A 163 -3.84 -14.09 -2.29
CA ARG A 163 -3.18 -14.64 -1.10
C ARG A 163 -2.24 -15.77 -1.48
N ASN A 164 -2.71 -16.71 -2.28
CA ASN A 164 -1.90 -17.83 -2.76
C ASN A 164 -0.68 -17.35 -3.56
N TYR A 165 -0.83 -16.37 -4.45
CA TYR A 165 0.31 -15.82 -5.20
C TYR A 165 1.29 -15.06 -4.30
N LEU A 166 0.79 -14.31 -3.33
CA LEU A 166 1.62 -13.53 -2.40
C LEU A 166 2.39 -14.42 -1.42
N SER A 167 1.76 -15.47 -0.87
CA SER A 167 2.42 -16.43 0.03
C SER A 167 3.46 -17.29 -0.69
N GLN A 168 3.25 -17.58 -1.99
CA GLN A 168 4.27 -18.21 -2.83
C GLN A 168 5.45 -17.28 -3.14
N ALA A 169 5.19 -15.98 -3.33
CA ALA A 169 6.23 -14.99 -3.56
C ALA A 169 7.03 -14.67 -2.28
N ASP A 170 6.38 -14.79 -1.12
CA ASP A 170 7.00 -14.62 0.19
C ASP A 170 6.36 -15.53 1.24
N VAL A 171 7.12 -16.53 1.67
CA VAL A 171 6.71 -17.52 2.69
C VAL A 171 6.34 -16.89 4.04
N ASN A 172 6.74 -15.64 4.30
CA ASN A 172 6.41 -14.92 5.53
C ASN A 172 5.03 -14.25 5.50
N LEU A 173 4.34 -14.27 4.35
CA LEU A 173 2.97 -13.79 4.26
C LEU A 173 2.01 -14.96 4.54
N PRO A 174 1.30 -14.95 5.70
CA PRO A 174 0.36 -16.02 6.00
C PRO A 174 -0.74 -16.01 4.94
N CYS A 175 -1.05 -17.20 4.45
CA CYS A 175 -2.06 -17.37 3.42
C CYS A 175 -3.46 -17.32 4.06
N TRP A 176 -3.57 -17.89 5.25
CA TRP A 176 -4.81 -18.08 6.00
C TRP A 176 -4.59 -17.95 7.51
N GLY A 177 -5.70 -18.02 8.24
CA GLY A 177 -5.69 -18.13 9.68
C GLY A 177 -5.63 -16.79 10.41
N PRO A 178 -5.30 -16.81 11.71
CA PRO A 178 -5.38 -15.66 12.61
C PRO A 178 -4.14 -14.76 12.55
N ASN A 179 -3.13 -15.14 11.75
CA ASN A 179 -1.90 -14.41 11.66
C ASN A 179 -2.11 -13.14 10.84
N LEU A 180 -1.74 -12.00 11.41
CA LEU A 180 -1.85 -10.72 10.72
C LEU A 180 -0.81 -10.65 9.61
N SER A 181 -1.26 -10.41 8.39
CA SER A 181 -0.34 -10.05 7.32
C SER A 181 0.15 -8.62 7.50
N ALA A 182 1.46 -8.43 7.35
CA ALA A 182 2.07 -7.11 7.32
C ALA A 182 1.70 -6.42 6.00
N PHE A 183 0.89 -5.37 6.08
CA PHE A 183 0.35 -4.67 4.92
C PHE A 183 1.45 -4.06 4.04
N ASP A 184 2.49 -3.49 4.65
CA ASP A 184 3.67 -2.95 3.99
C ASP A 184 4.39 -4.01 3.15
N ARG A 185 4.41 -5.25 3.63
CA ARG A 185 5.00 -6.38 2.90
C ARG A 185 4.19 -6.76 1.67
N ILE A 186 2.87 -6.83 1.77
CA ILE A 186 1.98 -7.06 0.61
C ILE A 186 2.21 -5.96 -0.44
N ILE A 187 2.26 -4.70 0.00
CA ILE A 187 2.51 -3.56 -0.89
C ILE A 187 3.88 -3.63 -1.56
N SER A 188 4.91 -4.05 -0.82
CA SER A 188 6.26 -4.24 -1.37
C SER A 188 6.33 -5.26 -2.50
N LEU A 189 5.41 -6.22 -2.56
CA LEU A 189 5.35 -7.19 -3.66
C LEU A 189 4.57 -6.64 -4.86
N LEU A 190 3.47 -5.94 -4.60
CA LEU A 190 2.55 -5.45 -5.64
C LEU A 190 3.05 -4.17 -6.31
N VAL A 191 3.50 -3.19 -5.52
CA VAL A 191 3.89 -1.88 -6.05
C VAL A 191 5.37 -1.83 -6.43
N ASN A 192 6.12 -2.94 -6.41
CA ASN A 192 7.50 -2.98 -6.91
C ASN A 192 7.55 -2.90 -8.45
N VAL A 193 6.99 -1.81 -8.97
CA VAL A 193 6.82 -1.49 -10.37
C VAL A 193 7.77 -0.35 -10.68
N GLY A 194 8.88 -0.66 -11.33
CA GLY A 194 9.82 0.32 -11.89
C GLY A 194 10.60 1.13 -10.86
N ARG A 195 11.92 1.21 -11.06
CA ARG A 195 12.71 2.24 -10.39
C ARG A 195 12.35 3.57 -11.04
N VAL A 196 11.67 4.45 -10.30
CA VAL A 196 11.56 5.85 -10.72
C VAL A 196 12.95 6.46 -10.58
N ASN A 197 13.54 6.85 -11.71
CA ASN A 197 14.83 7.51 -11.70
C ASN A 197 14.62 9.01 -11.48
N LEU A 198 15.09 9.51 -10.35
CA LEU A 198 15.12 10.92 -10.04
C LEU A 198 16.37 11.55 -10.68
N TYR A 199 16.19 12.65 -11.38
CA TYR A 199 17.28 13.42 -11.98
C TYR A 199 17.36 14.78 -11.32
N GLN A 200 18.59 15.22 -11.13
CA GLN A 200 18.89 16.58 -10.75
C GLN A 200 19.70 17.21 -11.87
N SER A 201 19.21 18.34 -12.36
CA SER A 201 19.96 19.23 -13.22
C SER A 201 20.36 20.46 -12.46
N GLU A 202 21.64 20.78 -12.51
CA GLU A 202 22.21 22.00 -11.97
C GLU A 202 22.66 22.88 -13.13
N SER A 203 22.19 24.12 -13.17
CA SER A 203 22.53 25.10 -14.21
C SER A 203 23.19 26.33 -13.59
N CYS A 204 24.41 26.65 -14.03
CA CYS A 204 25.09 27.87 -13.60
C CYS A 204 24.40 29.10 -14.21
N GLN A 205 23.89 30.02 -13.38
CA GLN A 205 23.16 31.19 -13.86
C GLN A 205 24.03 32.17 -14.68
N LYS A 206 25.36 32.10 -14.53
CA LYS A 206 26.27 33.00 -15.25
C LYS A 206 26.58 32.54 -16.68
N CYS A 207 26.78 31.23 -16.88
CA CYS A 207 27.20 30.68 -18.18
C CYS A 207 26.17 29.74 -18.81
N ASN A 208 25.06 29.45 -18.13
CA ASN A 208 23.99 28.53 -18.53
C ASN A 208 24.46 27.09 -18.82
N LYS A 209 25.70 26.74 -18.46
CA LYS A 209 26.16 25.36 -18.54
C LYS A 209 25.35 24.54 -17.55
N THR A 210 24.74 23.50 -18.09
CA THR A 210 23.84 22.61 -17.37
C THR A 210 24.50 21.26 -17.20
N ARG A 211 24.47 20.73 -15.98
CA ARG A 211 24.94 19.39 -15.66
C ARG A 211 23.76 18.60 -15.11
N SER A 212 23.43 17.51 -15.79
CA SER A 212 22.46 16.54 -15.31
C SER A 212 23.19 15.38 -14.66
N ALA A 213 22.86 15.09 -13.40
CA ALA A 213 23.22 13.86 -12.74
C ALA A 213 21.99 12.96 -12.67
N SER A 214 22.11 11.75 -13.19
CA SER A 214 21.18 10.69 -12.85
C SER A 214 21.50 10.28 -11.42
N LEU A 215 20.55 10.45 -10.51
CA LEU A 215 20.71 9.94 -9.14
C LEU A 215 20.43 8.45 -9.26
N ARG A 216 21.46 7.65 -9.61
CA ARG A 216 21.34 6.19 -9.80
C ARG A 216 21.11 5.44 -8.47
N SER A 217 21.08 6.17 -7.37
CA SER A 217 21.11 5.65 -6.02
C SER A 217 19.73 5.75 -5.40
N SER A 218 19.21 4.58 -5.02
CA SER A 218 17.93 4.32 -4.35
C SER A 218 16.70 4.65 -5.17
N SER A 219 16.01 3.59 -5.59
CA SER A 219 14.57 3.60 -5.83
C SER A 219 13.90 4.62 -4.90
N LEU A 220 13.42 5.73 -5.46
CA LEU A 220 12.08 6.17 -5.10
C LEU A 220 11.23 4.96 -5.50
N GLY A 221 11.16 4.00 -4.58
CA GLY A 221 10.08 3.06 -4.63
C GLY A 221 8.85 3.95 -4.67
N SER A 222 7.88 3.54 -5.44
CA SER A 222 6.48 3.79 -5.16
C SER A 222 6.08 3.52 -3.69
N ILE A 223 7.00 3.26 -2.75
CA ILE A 223 6.81 2.90 -1.37
C ILE A 223 7.80 3.68 -0.51
N LEU A 224 7.27 4.58 0.31
CA LEU A 224 8.02 5.36 1.28
C LEU A 224 7.78 4.77 2.66
N THR A 225 8.66 3.90 3.17
CA THR A 225 8.45 3.18 4.46
C THR A 225 9.01 3.92 5.68
N ASP A 226 8.51 3.62 6.89
CA ASP A 226 9.11 4.14 8.14
C ASP A 226 10.56 3.72 8.31
N SER A 227 10.90 2.50 7.91
CA SER A 227 12.28 2.01 7.98
C SER A 227 13.20 2.87 7.12
N LEU A 228 12.73 3.22 5.92
CA LEU A 228 13.43 4.10 5.02
C LEU A 228 13.58 5.49 5.65
N TRP A 229 12.52 6.03 6.25
CA TRP A 229 12.59 7.29 7.01
C TRP A 229 13.57 7.22 8.17
N ASN A 230 13.49 6.25 9.07
CA ASN A 230 14.36 6.15 10.24
C ASN A 230 15.83 6.03 9.84
N THR A 231 16.09 5.30 8.75
CA THR A 231 17.42 5.22 8.12
C THR A 231 17.88 6.62 7.68
N TYR A 232 17.03 7.36 6.99
CA TYR A 232 17.30 8.74 6.55
C TYR A 232 17.45 9.70 7.74
N ALA A 233 16.51 9.72 8.67
CA ALA A 233 16.51 10.62 9.81
C ALA A 233 17.75 10.45 10.69
N THR A 234 18.16 9.19 10.93
CA THR A 234 19.39 8.89 11.67
C THR A 234 20.63 9.31 10.90
N ALA A 235 20.73 8.95 9.61
CA ALA A 235 21.90 9.26 8.79
C ALA A 235 22.15 10.76 8.59
N TYR A 236 21.10 11.59 8.74
CA TYR A 236 21.13 13.01 8.41
C TYR A 236 20.79 13.93 9.58
N GLY A 237 20.73 13.41 10.81
CA GLY A 237 20.52 14.22 12.01
C GLY A 237 19.09 14.77 12.15
N PHE A 238 18.13 14.21 11.42
CA PHE A 238 16.70 14.51 11.63
C PHE A 238 16.09 13.71 12.78
N SER A 239 16.86 12.88 13.49
CA SER A 239 16.40 12.13 14.66
C SER A 239 15.77 13.00 15.76
N ASN A 240 16.07 14.30 15.77
CA ASN A 240 15.52 15.27 16.72
C ASN A 240 14.20 15.92 16.23
N TYR A 241 13.85 15.80 14.95
CA TYR A 241 12.52 16.16 14.47
C TYR A 241 11.62 14.97 14.74
N GLY A 242 10.87 15.02 15.84
CA GLY A 242 9.85 14.01 16.12
C GLY A 242 8.92 13.89 14.92
N ALA A 243 8.73 12.66 14.40
CA ALA A 243 7.84 12.37 13.27
C ALA A 243 6.43 12.95 13.45
N ALA A 244 6.04 13.21 14.69
CA ALA A 244 4.78 13.79 15.12
C ALA A 244 4.46 15.18 14.54
N THR A 245 5.43 16.04 14.21
CA THR A 245 5.13 17.46 13.91
C THR A 245 5.14 17.85 12.44
N LEU A 246 5.49 16.93 11.54
CA LEU A 246 5.68 17.25 10.13
C LEU A 246 4.37 17.02 9.35
N THR A 247 3.93 18.02 8.59
CA THR A 247 2.89 17.88 7.55
C THR A 247 3.30 16.87 6.47
N THR A 248 2.34 16.32 5.70
CA THR A 248 2.66 15.43 4.56
C THR A 248 3.63 16.09 3.58
N GLN A 249 3.48 17.39 3.31
CA GLN A 249 4.41 18.13 2.46
C GLN A 249 5.81 18.22 3.06
N GLN A 250 5.93 18.49 4.35
CA GLN A 250 7.23 18.52 5.03
C GLN A 250 7.89 17.14 5.03
N TRP A 251 7.10 16.07 5.16
CA TRP A 251 7.55 14.70 5.00
C TRP A 251 8.12 14.44 3.61
N THR A 252 7.38 14.79 2.57
CA THR A 252 7.86 14.62 1.20
C THR A 252 9.10 15.46 0.92
N ASN A 253 9.14 16.72 1.40
CA ASN A 253 10.30 17.59 1.26
C ASN A 253 11.54 17.01 1.98
N ALA A 254 11.37 16.45 3.17
CA ALA A 254 12.45 15.84 3.95
C ALA A 254 12.96 14.56 3.27
N LEU A 255 12.07 13.75 2.72
CA LEU A 255 12.44 12.58 1.93
C LEU A 255 13.19 12.98 0.66
N GLU A 256 12.66 13.93 -0.12
CA GLU A 256 13.34 14.48 -1.28
C GLU A 256 14.78 14.85 -0.89
N TYR A 257 14.92 15.68 0.15
CA TYR A 257 16.21 16.12 0.65
C TYR A 257 17.14 14.95 0.99
N ALA A 258 16.63 13.93 1.68
CA ALA A 258 17.41 12.77 2.10
C ALA A 258 17.91 11.91 0.92
N ILE A 259 17.08 11.74 -0.12
CA ILE A 259 17.45 11.03 -1.36
C ILE A 259 18.58 11.79 -2.07
N PHE A 260 18.45 13.11 -2.24
CA PHE A 260 19.47 13.94 -2.88
C PHE A 260 20.78 13.92 -2.12
N TYR A 261 20.71 14.07 -0.79
CA TYR A 261 21.90 14.11 0.04
C TYR A 261 22.64 12.77 0.03
N ARG A 262 21.93 11.64 0.02
CA ARG A 262 22.55 10.31 -0.12
C ARG A 262 23.37 10.21 -1.40
N SER A 263 22.79 10.60 -2.54
CA SER A 263 23.49 10.52 -3.83
C SER A 263 24.81 11.27 -3.81
N ARG A 264 24.87 12.44 -3.16
CA ARG A 264 26.10 13.24 -3.00
C ARG A 264 27.18 12.58 -2.14
N LYS A 265 26.81 11.69 -1.21
CA LYS A 265 27.79 10.98 -0.37
C LYS A 265 28.26 9.68 -1.01
N THR A 266 27.38 8.97 -1.72
CA THR A 266 27.72 7.68 -2.34
C THR A 266 28.48 7.83 -3.65
N GLU A 267 28.21 8.90 -4.38
CA GLU A 267 29.02 9.29 -5.52
C GLU A 267 29.96 10.35 -4.97
N ASP A 268 31.29 10.18 -5.10
CA ASP A 268 32.33 11.19 -4.76
C ASP A 268 32.20 12.51 -5.59
N ILE A 269 30.99 12.84 -6.01
CA ILE A 269 30.59 14.00 -6.79
C ILE A 269 30.33 15.16 -5.81
N MET A 270 31.38 15.52 -5.07
CA MET A 270 31.54 16.86 -4.49
C MET A 270 32.03 17.88 -5.54
N LEU A 271 31.99 17.54 -6.83
CA LEU A 271 32.24 18.49 -7.91
C LEU A 271 31.04 19.42 -8.03
N ASP A 272 31.07 20.48 -7.23
CA ASP A 272 30.17 21.64 -7.32
C ASP A 272 30.06 22.06 -8.80
N ALA A 273 28.86 22.43 -9.27
CA ALA A 273 28.66 22.84 -10.66
C ALA A 273 29.57 24.04 -11.03
N THR A 274 30.02 24.80 -10.02
CA THR A 274 31.03 25.85 -10.08
C THR A 274 32.44 25.32 -10.41
N ASN A 275 32.79 24.07 -10.12
CA ASN A 275 34.04 23.45 -10.57
C ASN A 275 33.94 22.93 -12.01
N ALA A 276 32.74 22.56 -12.46
CA ALA A 276 32.52 22.10 -13.83
C ALA A 276 32.49 23.25 -14.85
N CYS A 277 32.18 24.48 -14.41
CA CYS A 277 32.23 25.67 -15.25
C CYS A 277 33.35 26.60 -14.75
N GLN A 278 34.21 27.14 -15.62
CA GLN A 278 35.28 28.08 -15.23
C GLN A 278 34.75 29.47 -14.79
N CYS A 279 33.59 29.52 -14.12
CA CYS A 279 32.99 30.74 -13.64
C CYS A 279 33.61 31.14 -12.28
N PRO A 280 33.60 32.43 -11.91
CA PRO A 280 34.10 32.87 -10.61
C PRO A 280 33.39 32.17 -9.45
N GLU A 281 34.10 32.04 -8.32
CA GLU A 281 33.72 31.28 -7.10
C GLU A 281 32.35 31.65 -6.49
N ASN A 282 31.69 32.72 -6.95
CA ASN A 282 30.39 33.19 -6.46
C ASN A 282 29.24 33.05 -7.47
N SER A 283 29.35 32.15 -8.45
CA SER A 283 28.29 31.96 -9.44
C SER A 283 27.12 31.18 -8.83
N THR A 284 25.92 31.77 -8.87
CA THR A 284 24.70 31.11 -8.41
C THR A 284 24.31 29.94 -9.31
N VAL A 285 23.85 28.85 -8.70
CA VAL A 285 23.42 27.63 -9.40
C VAL A 285 21.91 27.48 -9.22
N THR A 286 21.19 27.39 -10.33
CA THR A 286 19.78 26.99 -10.35
C THR A 286 19.71 25.47 -10.33
N ARG A 287 18.87 24.91 -9.45
CA ARG A 287 18.66 23.46 -9.39
C ARG A 287 17.25 23.15 -9.84
N ILE A 288 17.15 22.28 -10.83
CA ILE A 288 15.88 21.76 -11.35
C ILE A 288 15.88 20.26 -11.10
N LYS A 289 14.79 19.77 -10.54
CA LYS A 289 14.56 18.35 -10.32
C LYS A 289 13.61 17.86 -11.40
N TYR A 290 13.79 16.65 -11.91
CA TYR A 290 12.79 16.04 -12.79
C TYR A 290 12.85 14.52 -12.69
N LEU A 291 11.75 13.85 -12.98
CA LEU A 291 11.72 12.42 -13.16
C LEU A 291 12.14 12.12 -14.60
N SER A 292 12.96 11.09 -14.83
CA SER A 292 13.17 10.59 -16.20
C SER A 292 12.30 9.39 -16.44
N GLY A 293 11.62 9.41 -17.58
CA GLY A 293 10.63 8.41 -17.96
C GLY A 293 9.22 8.91 -17.69
N SER A 294 8.25 8.00 -17.81
CA SER A 294 6.87 8.28 -17.43
C SER A 294 6.78 8.48 -15.91
N GLU A 295 6.00 9.46 -15.50
CA GLU A 295 5.62 9.67 -14.11
C GLU A 295 5.00 8.38 -13.54
N PRO A 296 5.28 8.02 -12.27
CA PRO A 296 4.68 6.85 -11.67
C PRO A 296 3.17 6.99 -11.65
N ALA A 297 2.47 5.97 -12.14
CA ALA A 297 1.01 5.90 -12.10
C ALA A 297 0.44 6.02 -10.67
N LEU A 298 1.20 5.53 -9.68
CA LEU A 298 0.80 5.38 -8.30
C LEU A 298 1.99 5.62 -7.37
N ILE A 299 1.75 6.38 -6.31
CA ILE A 299 2.68 6.57 -5.20
C ILE A 299 2.02 6.02 -3.94
N PHE A 300 2.69 5.13 -3.24
CA PHE A 300 2.34 4.70 -1.91
C PHE A 300 3.29 5.32 -0.87
N MET A 301 2.70 5.86 0.19
CA MET A 301 3.41 6.43 1.32
C MET A 301 2.96 5.72 2.60
N ASP A 302 3.90 5.10 3.28
CA ASP A 302 3.71 4.53 4.61
C ASP A 302 3.68 5.68 5.63
N ILE A 303 2.79 5.60 6.60
CA ILE A 303 2.69 6.62 7.64
C ILE A 303 3.25 6.07 8.94
N PRO A 304 4.20 6.80 9.57
CA PRO A 304 4.71 6.37 10.85
C PRO A 304 3.66 6.33 11.93
N GLY A 305 3.75 5.28 12.76
CA GLY A 305 2.95 5.12 13.96
C GLY A 305 3.05 6.30 14.94
N GLU A 306 4.02 7.20 14.77
CA GLU A 306 4.29 8.36 15.62
C GLU A 306 3.81 9.71 15.04
N MET A 307 3.31 9.76 13.80
CA MET A 307 2.81 10.99 13.18
C MET A 307 1.55 11.54 13.90
N ASP A 308 1.45 12.84 14.17
CA ASP A 308 0.27 13.43 14.83
C ASP A 308 -0.92 13.55 13.87
N ASP A 309 -2.11 13.76 14.43
CA ASP A 309 -3.38 13.67 13.71
C ASP A 309 -3.68 14.85 12.78
N SER A 310 -2.91 15.94 12.90
CA SER A 310 -3.16 17.23 12.26
C SER A 310 -2.68 17.35 10.80
N VAL A 311 -2.27 16.24 10.16
CA VAL A 311 -1.24 16.29 9.11
C VAL A 311 -1.65 15.82 7.70
N LEU A 312 -2.73 15.06 7.53
CA LEU A 312 -3.10 14.54 6.21
C LEU A 312 -3.77 15.62 5.33
N ARG A 313 -3.19 15.89 4.16
CA ARG A 313 -3.81 16.73 3.12
C ARG A 313 -4.14 15.88 1.89
N ILE A 314 -5.37 16.02 1.40
CA ILE A 314 -5.94 15.29 0.25
C ILE A 314 -5.25 15.67 -1.06
N GLU A 315 -4.83 16.93 -1.18
CA GLU A 315 -4.11 17.46 -2.32
C GLU A 315 -2.67 17.72 -1.92
N SER A 316 -1.73 17.04 -2.56
CA SER A 316 -0.34 17.44 -2.48
C SER A 316 0.26 17.42 -3.88
N ALA A 317 0.85 18.54 -4.26
CA ALA A 317 1.97 18.52 -5.18
C ALA A 317 3.12 17.81 -4.41
N ILE A 318 3.06 16.48 -4.39
CA ILE A 318 4.04 15.61 -3.70
C ILE A 318 5.44 16.05 -4.12
N PHE A 319 5.60 16.44 -5.38
CA PHE A 319 6.85 16.94 -5.90
C PHE A 319 6.66 18.30 -6.57
N SER A 320 6.60 19.37 -5.76
CA SER A 320 6.41 20.75 -6.23
C SER A 320 7.47 21.24 -7.24
N ASN A 321 8.54 20.47 -7.45
CA ASN A 321 9.64 20.78 -8.35
C ASN A 321 9.80 19.77 -9.50
N LEU A 322 8.99 18.70 -9.59
CA LEU A 322 9.10 17.65 -10.62
C LEU A 322 8.00 17.82 -11.68
N ALA A 323 8.15 18.83 -12.55
CA ALA A 323 7.18 19.14 -13.62
C ALA A 323 5.73 19.37 -13.09
N ASP A 324 4.80 19.72 -13.98
CA ASP A 324 3.38 19.99 -13.65
C ASP A 324 2.59 18.72 -13.24
N ALA A 325 3.28 17.69 -12.72
CA ALA A 325 2.67 16.43 -12.32
C ALA A 325 1.91 16.61 -11.00
N THR A 326 0.59 16.49 -11.05
CA THR A 326 -0.26 16.52 -9.86
C THR A 326 -0.63 15.10 -9.44
N TYR A 327 -0.73 14.88 -8.14
CA TYR A 327 -1.11 13.60 -7.56
C TYR A 327 -2.25 13.82 -6.58
N THR A 328 -3.31 13.03 -6.71
CA THR A 328 -4.49 13.13 -5.85
C THR A 328 -4.55 11.91 -4.95
N LEU A 329 -4.82 12.14 -3.66
CA LEU A 329 -5.04 11.07 -2.70
C LEU A 329 -6.28 10.27 -3.13
N CYS A 330 -6.10 8.99 -3.45
CA CYS A 330 -7.15 8.12 -3.95
C CYS A 330 -7.51 6.99 -2.99
N ALA A 331 -6.63 6.66 -2.04
CA ALA A 331 -6.98 5.73 -0.97
C ALA A 331 -6.10 5.88 0.27
N ILE A 332 -6.61 5.36 1.38
CA ILE A 332 -5.97 5.37 2.70
C ILE A 332 -6.23 4.03 3.36
N ILE A 333 -5.23 3.51 4.03
CA ILE A 333 -5.34 2.32 4.87
C ILE A 333 -5.19 2.75 6.32
N TYR A 334 -6.14 2.32 7.13
CA TYR A 334 -6.16 2.53 8.57
C TYR A 334 -5.88 1.22 9.28
N LEU A 335 -5.10 1.28 10.37
CA LEU A 335 -4.77 0.17 11.23
C LEU A 335 -5.12 0.53 12.69
N GLY A 336 -5.87 -0.35 13.35
CA GLY A 336 -6.11 -0.26 14.78
C GLY A 336 -6.60 -1.59 15.34
N GLY A 337 -6.13 -1.98 16.52
CA GLY A 337 -6.54 -3.22 17.16
C GLY A 337 -6.35 -4.47 16.31
N ALA A 338 -5.22 -4.59 15.59
CA ALA A 338 -4.92 -5.70 14.68
C ALA A 338 -5.89 -5.82 13.48
N HIS A 339 -6.57 -4.74 13.12
CA HIS A 339 -7.54 -4.72 12.04
C HIS A 339 -7.21 -3.61 11.03
N TYR A 340 -7.17 -3.97 9.75
CA TYR A 340 -7.00 -3.05 8.64
C TYR A 340 -8.34 -2.71 7.99
N THR A 341 -8.53 -1.44 7.68
CA THR A 341 -9.65 -0.94 6.89
C THR A 341 -9.15 0.05 5.85
N SER A 342 -9.99 0.39 4.88
CA SER A 342 -9.62 1.34 3.84
C SER A 342 -10.68 2.41 3.63
N HIS A 343 -10.22 3.63 3.36
CA HIS A 343 -11.02 4.65 2.70
C HIS A 343 -10.54 4.78 1.26
N ILE A 344 -11.47 4.75 0.31
CA ILE A 344 -11.18 4.79 -1.13
C ILE A 344 -12.02 5.88 -1.80
N CYS A 345 -11.39 6.61 -2.72
CA CYS A 345 -12.00 7.72 -3.44
C CYS A 345 -12.39 7.30 -4.85
N LYS A 346 -13.66 7.47 -5.21
CA LYS A 346 -14.18 7.24 -6.56
C LYS A 346 -14.78 8.53 -7.10
N GLY A 347 -14.03 9.20 -7.98
CA GLY A 347 -14.36 10.56 -8.41
C GLY A 347 -14.18 11.54 -7.27
N ALA A 348 -15.24 12.22 -6.86
CA ALA A 348 -15.24 13.13 -5.71
C ALA A 348 -15.85 12.50 -4.45
N GLN A 349 -16.09 11.18 -4.42
CA GLN A 349 -16.82 10.52 -3.34
C GLN A 349 -15.92 9.52 -2.62
N TRP A 350 -15.90 9.61 -1.30
CA TRP A 350 -15.18 8.69 -0.43
C TRP A 350 -16.08 7.58 0.07
N TYR A 351 -15.52 6.38 0.12
CA TYR A 351 -16.15 5.18 0.63
C TYR A 351 -15.25 4.56 1.68
N LYS A 352 -15.84 4.10 2.78
CA LYS A 352 -15.17 3.25 3.76
C LYS A 352 -15.42 1.78 3.45
N HIS A 353 -14.41 0.96 3.67
CA HIS A 353 -14.50 -0.48 3.58
C HIS A 353 -13.89 -1.11 4.82
N ASP A 354 -14.73 -1.91 5.49
CA ASP A 354 -14.35 -2.80 6.56
C ASP A 354 -14.91 -4.17 6.21
N GLY A 355 -14.04 -5.13 5.88
CA GLY A 355 -14.48 -6.44 5.41
C GLY A 355 -15.28 -7.27 6.42
N GLN A 356 -15.35 -6.88 7.70
CA GLN A 356 -16.24 -7.51 8.69
C GLN A 356 -17.62 -6.84 8.78
N GLN A 357 -17.75 -5.62 8.26
CA GLN A 357 -18.96 -4.83 8.37
C GLN A 357 -19.69 -4.79 7.04
N HIS A 358 -20.99 -4.50 7.09
CA HIS A 358 -21.83 -4.27 5.91
C HIS A 358 -21.75 -5.38 4.84
N ASP A 359 -21.56 -6.63 5.27
CA ASP A 359 -21.35 -7.80 4.40
C ASP A 359 -20.22 -7.60 3.38
N GLY A 360 -19.16 -6.88 3.76
CA GLY A 360 -18.02 -6.56 2.91
C GLY A 360 -18.28 -5.46 1.88
N LYS A 361 -19.41 -4.76 1.93
CA LYS A 361 -19.69 -3.65 1.01
C LYS A 361 -18.98 -2.38 1.44
N ALA A 362 -18.45 -1.65 0.46
CA ALA A 362 -18.02 -0.27 0.66
C ALA A 362 -19.23 0.64 0.88
N VAL A 363 -19.13 1.53 1.86
CA VAL A 363 -20.19 2.48 2.25
C VAL A 363 -19.70 3.90 2.01
N MET A 364 -20.48 4.71 1.30
CA MET A 364 -20.17 6.12 1.07
C MET A 364 -20.13 6.90 2.39
N ILE A 365 -19.06 7.67 2.60
CA ILE A 365 -18.88 8.52 3.78
C ILE A 365 -19.00 10.02 3.48
N GLY A 366 -18.92 10.43 2.20
CA GLY A 366 -19.18 11.81 1.76
C GLY A 366 -18.30 12.24 0.59
N ASN A 367 -18.41 13.51 0.18
CA ASN A 367 -17.64 14.06 -0.95
C ASN A 367 -16.45 14.92 -0.50
N ASP A 368 -16.59 15.61 0.64
CA ASP A 368 -15.59 16.48 1.26
C ASP A 368 -15.36 16.04 2.71
N THR A 369 -15.34 14.73 2.95
CA THR A 369 -14.99 14.26 4.30
C THR A 369 -13.60 14.79 4.61
N ALA A 370 -13.47 15.50 5.74
CA ALA A 370 -12.20 15.81 6.35
C ALA A 370 -11.53 14.47 6.66
N ILE A 371 -10.83 13.95 5.65
CA ILE A 371 -10.05 12.74 5.76
C ILE A 371 -8.99 13.05 6.80
N THR A 372 -9.11 12.37 7.94
CA THR A 372 -8.22 12.53 9.07
C THR A 372 -7.21 11.40 9.11
N SER A 373 -6.13 11.62 9.87
CA SER A 373 -5.16 10.59 10.26
C SER A 373 -5.79 9.42 11.02
N ARG A 374 -7.02 9.58 11.51
CA ARG A 374 -7.80 8.53 12.18
C ARG A 374 -9.14 8.35 11.51
N ASP A 375 -9.63 7.13 11.50
CA ASP A 375 -11.01 6.86 11.12
C ASP A 375 -11.97 7.11 12.30
N GLU A 376 -13.26 6.91 12.07
CA GLU A 376 -14.30 7.07 13.10
C GLU A 376 -14.17 6.09 14.28
N MET A 377 -13.38 5.03 14.12
CA MET A 377 -13.10 4.04 15.17
C MET A 377 -11.76 4.31 15.88
N GLY A 378 -11.09 5.43 15.56
CA GLY A 378 -9.81 5.83 16.14
C GLY A 378 -8.60 5.06 15.59
N ARG A 379 -8.79 4.23 14.56
CA ARG A 379 -7.70 3.51 13.86
C ARG A 379 -6.84 4.53 13.15
N LYS A 380 -5.53 4.32 13.14
CA LYS A 380 -4.57 5.28 12.59
C LYS A 380 -4.26 4.97 11.14
N ALA A 381 -4.22 5.99 10.30
CA ALA A 381 -3.75 5.88 8.92
C ALA A 381 -2.31 5.38 8.93
N CYS A 382 -2.06 4.29 8.23
CA CYS A 382 -0.75 3.64 8.09
C CYS A 382 -0.30 3.57 6.64
N GLY A 383 -1.15 3.92 5.68
CA GLY A 383 -0.80 3.89 4.26
C GLY A 383 -1.62 4.88 3.45
N LEU A 384 -0.99 5.61 2.55
CA LEU A 384 -1.61 6.57 1.64
C LEU A 384 -1.30 6.19 0.20
N PHE A 385 -2.29 6.29 -0.66
CA PHE A 385 -2.16 6.07 -2.10
C PHE A 385 -2.52 7.33 -2.85
N TYR A 386 -1.61 7.75 -3.71
CA TYR A 386 -1.82 8.87 -4.60
C TYR A 386 -1.72 8.42 -6.04
N SER A 387 -2.75 8.70 -6.82
CA SER A 387 -2.78 8.45 -8.25
C SER A 387 -2.42 9.72 -9.03
N TYR A 388 -1.69 9.55 -10.13
CA TYR A 388 -1.40 10.66 -11.04
C TYR A 388 -2.70 11.30 -11.53
N SER A 389 -2.75 12.63 -11.49
CA SER A 389 -3.83 13.48 -11.98
C SER A 389 -3.27 14.34 -13.11
N ALA A 390 -3.85 14.17 -14.30
CA ALA A 390 -3.40 14.83 -15.52
C ALA A 390 -3.88 16.27 -15.62
#